data_AF-A0A6H1Q001-F1
#
_entry.id   AF-A0A6H1Q001-F1
#
_cell.length_a   1.000
_cell.length_b   1.000
_cell.length_c   1.000
_cell.angle_alpha   90.00
_cell.angle_beta   90.00
_cell.angle_gamma   90.00
#
_symmetry.space_group_name_H-M   'P 1'
#
loop_
_entity.id
_entity.type
_entity.pdbx_description
1 polymer ?
#
loop_
_entity_poly.entity_id
_entity_poly.type
_entity_poly.pdbx_seq_one_letter_code
_entity_poly.pdbx_strand_id
1 'polypeptide(L)'
;MKTATAPLPPLRSVKVLDQLRERIRYLHYSLPTEQAYVHWVRAFIRFHGVRHPATLGSSEVEAFLSWLANERKVSVSTHRQALAALLFFYGKVLCTDLPWQGINEDQNLGIAITRRALEAPLRAIVANAGEEPSVIVANVKAGEGSYGYNAATGEFGDMIAMGILDPTKVTRSALQHAASVAGLAITTEVVVAEVPKKEEPAMPGAGGMGGMGGMDF
;
A
#
# COMPACT_ATOMS: atom_id res chain seq x y z
N MET A 1 13.59 15.15 17.04
CA MET A 1 14.67 15.40 16.08
C MET A 1 14.23 14.90 14.71
N LYS A 2 14.17 15.79 13.72
CA LYS A 2 13.81 15.47 12.34
C LYS A 2 14.74 14.38 11.79
N THR A 3 14.17 13.31 11.25
CA THR A 3 14.67 12.79 9.98
C THR A 3 13.56 13.00 8.96
N ALA A 4 13.42 14.25 8.51
CA ALA A 4 13.06 14.43 7.11
C ALA A 4 13.99 13.48 6.34
N THR A 5 13.46 12.52 5.58
CA THR A 5 14.30 11.67 4.73
C THR A 5 15.19 12.63 3.95
N ALA A 6 16.48 12.66 4.32
CA ALA A 6 17.41 13.56 3.67
C ALA A 6 17.32 13.29 2.16
N PRO A 7 17.26 14.33 1.31
CA PRO A 7 17.23 14.13 -0.12
C PRO A 7 18.38 13.19 -0.48
N LEU A 8 18.04 12.11 -1.20
CA LEU A 8 19.03 11.09 -1.53
C LEU A 8 20.20 11.77 -2.26
N PRO A 9 21.45 11.41 -1.93
CA PRO A 9 22.61 12.11 -2.46
C PRO A 9 22.60 12.09 -3.99
N PRO A 10 23.09 13.16 -4.64
CA PRO A 10 23.17 13.21 -6.08
C PRO A 10 24.01 12.03 -6.60
N LEU A 11 23.52 11.41 -7.66
CA LEU A 11 24.19 10.29 -8.30
C LEU A 11 25.45 10.79 -9.00
N ARG A 12 26.57 10.11 -8.79
CA ARG A 12 27.87 10.47 -9.37
C ARG A 12 28.10 9.84 -10.73
N SER A 13 27.54 8.66 -10.97
CA SER A 13 27.71 7.97 -12.24
C SER A 13 26.90 8.64 -13.37
N VAL A 14 27.48 8.68 -14.57
CA VAL A 14 26.79 9.09 -15.81
C VAL A 14 25.99 7.93 -16.42
N LYS A 15 26.41 6.69 -16.19
CA LYS A 15 25.78 5.50 -16.78
C LYS A 15 24.59 5.05 -15.94
N VAL A 16 23.43 4.93 -16.58
CA VAL A 16 22.15 4.59 -15.94
C VAL A 16 22.21 3.32 -15.06
N LEU A 17 22.82 2.23 -15.55
CA LEU A 17 22.92 1.00 -14.78
C LEU A 17 23.91 1.10 -13.61
N ASP A 18 24.88 2.02 -13.68
CA ASP A 18 25.83 2.25 -12.61
C ASP A 18 25.24 3.20 -11.56
N GLN A 19 24.41 4.16 -11.98
CA GLN A 19 23.56 4.96 -11.09
C GLN A 19 22.63 4.07 -10.25
N LEU A 20 22.03 3.06 -10.87
CA LEU A 20 21.21 2.06 -10.16
C LEU A 20 22.04 1.32 -9.09
N ARG A 21 23.23 0.82 -9.44
CA ARG A 21 24.11 0.16 -8.47
C ARG A 21 24.53 1.09 -7.34
N GLU A 22 24.90 2.32 -7.67
CA GLU A 22 25.27 3.36 -6.71
C GLU A 22 24.13 3.58 -5.69
N ARG A 23 22.90 3.71 -6.16
CA ARG A 23 21.73 3.91 -5.30
C ARG A 23 21.41 2.68 -4.45
N ILE A 24 21.48 1.48 -5.02
CA ILE A 24 21.26 0.21 -4.30
C ILE A 24 22.28 0.04 -3.17
N ARG A 25 23.57 0.32 -3.45
CA ARG A 25 24.65 0.23 -2.46
C ARG A 25 24.54 1.29 -1.39
N TYR A 26 24.19 2.53 -1.77
CA TYR A 26 23.94 3.61 -0.81
C TYR A 26 22.83 3.25 0.18
N LEU A 27 21.78 2.59 -0.30
CA LEU A 27 20.66 2.12 0.53
C LEU A 27 20.94 0.75 1.20
N HIS A 28 22.18 0.26 1.13
CA HIS A 28 22.64 -0.96 1.79
C HIS A 28 21.84 -2.23 1.44
N TYR A 29 21.34 -2.34 0.21
CA TYR A 29 20.76 -3.58 -0.29
C TYR A 29 21.83 -4.65 -0.55
N SER A 30 21.40 -5.92 -0.56
CA SER A 30 22.29 -7.06 -0.77
C SER A 30 22.80 -7.16 -2.23
N LEU A 31 23.99 -7.73 -2.42
CA LEU A 31 24.57 -7.97 -3.76
C LEU A 31 23.65 -8.78 -4.69
N PRO A 32 22.94 -9.83 -4.23
CA PRO A 32 21.94 -10.52 -5.06
C PRO A 32 20.80 -9.59 -5.54
N THR A 33 20.38 -8.64 -4.69
CA THR A 33 19.36 -7.65 -5.07
C THR A 33 19.89 -6.70 -6.15
N GLU A 34 21.14 -6.25 -6.00
CA GLU A 34 21.82 -5.45 -7.03
C GLU A 34 21.83 -6.17 -8.38
N GLN A 35 22.25 -7.44 -8.40
CA GLN A 35 22.33 -8.23 -9.63
C GLN A 35 20.95 -8.42 -10.27
N ALA A 36 19.94 -8.76 -9.46
CA ALA A 36 18.57 -8.93 -9.94
C ALA A 36 18.01 -7.62 -10.51
N TYR A 37 18.18 -6.49 -9.82
CA TYR A 37 17.61 -5.22 -10.27
C TYR A 37 18.30 -4.71 -11.53
N VAL A 38 19.63 -4.83 -11.60
CA VAL A 38 20.39 -4.50 -12.82
C VAL A 38 19.99 -5.39 -13.98
N HIS A 39 19.74 -6.68 -13.73
CA HIS A 39 19.25 -7.61 -14.77
C HIS A 39 17.91 -7.14 -15.34
N TRP A 40 16.93 -6.87 -14.48
CA TRP A 40 15.59 -6.47 -14.90
C TRP A 40 15.56 -5.12 -15.60
N VAL A 41 16.25 -4.11 -15.07
CA VAL A 41 16.33 -2.79 -15.71
C VAL A 41 17.03 -2.88 -17.07
N ARG A 42 18.07 -3.70 -17.19
CA ARG A 42 18.72 -3.94 -18.49
C ARG A 42 17.79 -4.66 -19.47
N ALA A 43 17.04 -5.66 -19.00
CA ALA A 43 16.09 -6.39 -19.83
C ALA A 43 14.97 -5.45 -20.35
N PHE A 44 14.44 -4.59 -19.48
CA PHE A 44 13.46 -3.56 -19.82
C PHE A 44 13.98 -2.59 -20.88
N ILE A 45 15.18 -2.04 -20.70
CA ILE A 45 15.81 -1.14 -21.68
C ILE A 45 15.96 -1.83 -23.04
N ARG A 46 16.39 -3.09 -23.05
CA ARG A 46 16.57 -3.86 -24.28
C ARG A 46 15.24 -4.17 -24.97
N PHE A 47 14.20 -4.51 -24.21
CA PHE A 47 12.86 -4.74 -24.73
C PHE A 47 12.33 -3.51 -25.47
N HIS A 48 12.63 -2.30 -24.97
CA HIS A 48 12.24 -1.03 -25.58
C HIS A 48 13.24 -0.46 -26.60
N GLY A 49 14.13 -1.29 -27.15
CA GLY A 49 15.06 -0.89 -28.22
C GLY A 49 16.20 0.02 -27.76
N VAL A 50 16.65 -0.10 -26.51
CA VAL A 50 17.75 0.70 -25.93
C VAL A 50 17.43 2.19 -25.84
N ARG A 51 16.15 2.55 -25.78
CA ARG A 51 15.70 3.91 -25.45
C ARG A 51 16.09 4.28 -24.03
N HIS A 52 16.34 5.57 -23.80
CA HIS A 52 16.70 6.06 -22.47
C HIS A 52 15.50 5.92 -21.51
N PRO A 53 15.64 5.31 -20.33
CA PRO A 53 14.49 5.05 -19.46
C PRO A 53 13.69 6.25 -18.99
N ALA A 54 14.31 7.43 -18.91
CA ALA A 54 13.58 8.66 -18.59
C ALA A 54 12.51 9.03 -19.63
N THR A 55 12.56 8.47 -20.84
CA THR A 55 11.56 8.67 -21.90
C THR A 55 10.53 7.53 -21.95
N LEU A 56 10.61 6.56 -21.04
CA LEU A 56 9.71 5.41 -20.97
C LEU A 56 8.85 5.55 -19.72
N GLY A 57 7.53 5.51 -19.85
CA GLY A 57 6.58 5.76 -18.76
C GLY A 57 5.89 4.48 -18.31
N SER A 58 4.72 4.65 -17.68
CA SER A 58 3.94 3.51 -17.17
C SER A 58 3.45 2.57 -18.27
N SER A 59 3.06 3.08 -19.43
CA SER A 59 2.67 2.27 -20.58
C SER A 59 3.76 1.29 -21.01
N GLU A 60 5.01 1.75 -21.01
CA GLU A 60 6.16 0.93 -21.38
C GLU A 60 6.49 -0.11 -20.31
N VAL A 61 6.37 0.27 -19.04
CA VAL A 61 6.53 -0.66 -17.91
C VAL A 61 5.46 -1.75 -17.97
N GLU A 62 4.20 -1.38 -18.18
CA GLU A 62 3.08 -2.31 -18.34
C GLU A 62 3.32 -3.25 -19.52
N ALA A 63 3.65 -2.71 -20.70
CA ALA A 63 3.92 -3.53 -21.88
C ALA A 63 5.02 -4.57 -21.62
N PHE A 64 6.09 -4.20 -20.91
CA PHE A 64 7.16 -5.12 -20.56
C PHE A 64 6.73 -6.19 -19.55
N LEU A 65 6.00 -5.80 -18.51
CA LEU A 65 5.52 -6.71 -17.46
C LEU A 65 4.46 -7.68 -17.99
N SER A 66 3.52 -7.20 -18.78
CA SER A 66 2.56 -8.02 -19.52
C SER A 66 3.28 -8.97 -20.46
N TRP A 67 4.33 -8.51 -21.14
CA TRP A 67 5.14 -9.37 -22.00
C TRP A 67 5.85 -10.51 -21.24
N LEU A 68 6.34 -10.20 -20.03
CA LEU A 68 6.93 -11.22 -19.16
C LEU A 68 5.89 -12.27 -18.74
N ALA A 69 4.67 -11.83 -18.41
CA ALA A 69 3.60 -12.71 -17.97
C ALA A 69 3.08 -13.61 -19.10
N ASN A 70 2.83 -13.05 -20.28
CA ASN A 70 2.11 -13.74 -21.34
C ASN A 70 3.05 -14.53 -22.27
N GLU A 71 4.11 -13.90 -22.77
CA GLU A 71 5.01 -14.49 -23.76
C GLU A 71 6.13 -15.28 -23.09
N ARG A 72 6.68 -14.77 -21.98
CA ARG A 72 7.76 -15.45 -21.24
C ARG A 72 7.25 -16.39 -20.17
N LYS A 73 5.95 -16.34 -19.83
CA LYS A 73 5.29 -17.20 -18.83
C LYS A 73 6.05 -17.29 -17.52
N VAL A 74 6.61 -16.17 -17.06
CA VAL A 74 7.39 -16.15 -15.82
C VAL A 74 6.50 -16.40 -14.60
N SER A 75 7.06 -16.95 -13.52
CA SER A 75 6.32 -17.09 -12.27
C SER A 75 5.92 -15.74 -11.69
N VAL A 76 4.87 -15.70 -10.87
CA VAL A 76 4.42 -14.49 -10.17
C VAL A 76 5.53 -13.88 -9.31
N SER A 77 6.35 -14.71 -8.66
CA SER A 77 7.50 -14.24 -7.87
C SER A 77 8.56 -13.55 -8.73
N THR A 78 8.82 -14.07 -9.94
CA THR A 78 9.75 -13.50 -10.91
C THR A 78 9.22 -12.18 -11.46
N HIS A 79 7.93 -12.14 -11.81
CA HIS A 79 7.24 -10.92 -12.23
C HIS A 79 7.35 -9.83 -11.15
N ARG A 80 7.04 -10.18 -9.90
CA ARG A 80 7.13 -9.26 -8.76
C ARG A 80 8.55 -8.73 -8.55
N GLN A 81 9.57 -9.54 -8.80
CA GLN A 81 10.97 -9.10 -8.74
C GLN A 81 11.29 -8.08 -9.85
N ALA A 82 10.78 -8.28 -11.06
CA ALA A 82 10.93 -7.33 -12.16
C ALA A 82 10.22 -6.00 -11.86
N LEU A 83 8.96 -6.05 -11.40
CA LEU A 83 8.21 -4.87 -11.00
C LEU A 83 8.93 -4.11 -9.87
N ALA A 84 9.42 -4.80 -8.83
CA ALA A 84 10.14 -4.18 -7.73
C ALA A 84 11.43 -3.48 -8.20
N ALA A 85 12.16 -4.09 -9.14
CA ALA A 85 13.34 -3.47 -9.74
C ALA A 85 13.00 -2.18 -10.50
N LEU A 86 11.92 -2.18 -11.30
CA LEU A 86 11.48 -1.01 -12.06
C LEU A 86 10.96 0.10 -11.14
N LEU A 87 10.13 -0.23 -10.14
CA LEU A 87 9.65 0.75 -9.15
C LEU A 87 10.81 1.39 -8.38
N PHE A 88 11.78 0.58 -7.95
CA PHE A 88 12.99 1.12 -7.31
C PHE A 88 13.75 2.04 -8.25
N PHE A 89 13.94 1.63 -9.50
CA PHE A 89 14.70 2.40 -10.47
C PHE A 89 14.01 3.74 -10.80
N TYR A 90 12.71 3.75 -11.09
CA TYR A 90 12.00 5.00 -11.37
C TYR A 90 11.90 5.91 -10.14
N GLY A 91 11.49 5.37 -8.98
CA GLY A 91 11.28 6.19 -7.79
C GLY A 91 12.57 6.61 -7.07
N LYS A 92 13.62 5.78 -7.10
CA LYS A 92 14.88 6.03 -6.37
C LYS A 92 16.05 6.40 -7.26
N VAL A 93 16.02 6.22 -8.58
CA VAL A 93 17.14 6.62 -9.45
C VAL A 93 16.74 7.76 -10.36
N LEU A 94 15.60 7.63 -11.06
CA LEU A 94 15.11 8.65 -11.96
C LEU A 94 14.28 9.75 -11.27
N CYS A 95 13.91 9.53 -10.00
CA CYS A 95 13.03 10.43 -9.25
C CYS A 95 11.73 10.74 -10.02
N THR A 96 11.19 9.75 -10.72
CA THR A 96 9.95 9.84 -11.49
C THR A 96 8.91 8.95 -10.82
N ASP A 97 7.75 9.50 -10.51
CA ASP A 97 6.63 8.72 -9.99
C ASP A 97 5.89 8.05 -11.16
N LEU A 98 5.94 6.71 -11.19
CA LEU A 98 5.09 5.94 -12.10
C LEU A 98 3.69 5.85 -11.49
N PRO A 99 2.60 6.16 -12.23
CA PRO A 99 1.27 5.82 -11.77
C PRO A 99 1.17 4.31 -11.53
N TRP A 100 0.74 3.95 -10.32
CA TRP A 100 0.53 2.58 -9.89
C TRP A 100 -0.53 1.92 -10.77
N GLN A 101 -0.12 0.95 -11.59
CA GLN A 101 -1.00 0.10 -12.37
C GLN A 101 -0.73 -1.36 -12.01
N GLY A 102 -1.81 -2.11 -11.84
CA GLY A 102 -1.79 -3.55 -11.66
C GLY A 102 -1.42 -4.25 -12.96
N ILE A 103 -0.98 -5.50 -12.83
CA ILE A 103 -0.59 -6.35 -13.95
C ILE A 103 -1.82 -6.81 -14.76
N ASN A 104 -3.01 -6.73 -14.17
CA ASN A 104 -4.29 -7.07 -14.78
C ASN A 104 -5.42 -6.21 -14.19
N GLU A 105 -6.64 -6.38 -14.73
CA GLU A 105 -7.82 -5.64 -14.30
C GLU A 105 -8.17 -5.86 -12.82
N ASP A 106 -8.03 -7.07 -12.29
CA ASP A 106 -8.28 -7.37 -10.88
C ASP A 106 -7.34 -6.62 -9.94
N GLN A 107 -6.05 -6.52 -10.31
CA GLN A 107 -5.08 -5.75 -9.53
C GLN A 107 -5.36 -4.24 -9.63
N ASN A 108 -5.79 -3.75 -10.79
CA ASN A 108 -6.23 -2.35 -10.94
C ASN A 108 -7.44 -2.05 -10.05
N LEU A 109 -8.40 -2.97 -9.97
CA LEU A 109 -9.54 -2.88 -9.07
C LEU A 109 -9.07 -2.85 -7.59
N GLY A 110 -8.16 -3.75 -7.21
CA GLY A 110 -7.58 -3.77 -5.87
C GLY A 110 -6.86 -2.47 -5.48
N ILE A 111 -6.12 -1.88 -6.43
CA ILE A 111 -5.49 -0.55 -6.26
C ILE A 111 -6.56 0.52 -6.05
N ALA A 112 -7.62 0.53 -6.87
CA ALA A 112 -8.70 1.52 -6.75
C ALA A 112 -9.42 1.43 -5.39
N ILE A 113 -9.74 0.21 -4.94
CA ILE A 113 -10.33 -0.04 -3.61
C ILE A 113 -9.42 0.48 -2.51
N THR A 114 -8.12 0.17 -2.59
CA THR A 114 -7.14 0.61 -1.59
C THR A 114 -7.02 2.13 -1.55
N ARG A 115 -6.94 2.80 -2.71
CA ARG A 115 -6.92 4.27 -2.79
C ARG A 115 -8.14 4.89 -2.12
N ARG A 116 -9.33 4.32 -2.34
CA ARG A 116 -10.57 4.80 -1.73
C ARG A 116 -10.61 4.56 -0.22
N ALA A 117 -10.07 3.44 0.25
CA ALA A 117 -10.02 3.07 1.67
C ALA A 117 -9.08 3.98 2.47
N LEU A 118 -7.96 4.43 1.88
CA LEU A 118 -7.00 5.33 2.53
C LEU A 118 -7.60 6.69 2.93
N GLU A 119 -8.71 7.08 2.33
CA GLU A 119 -9.42 8.31 2.67
C GLU A 119 -10.35 8.14 3.89
N ALA A 120 -10.64 6.90 4.31
CA ALA A 120 -11.59 6.61 5.39
C ALA A 120 -11.19 7.21 6.75
N PRO A 121 -9.90 7.16 7.19
CA PRO A 121 -9.49 7.76 8.45
C PRO A 121 -9.76 9.27 8.51
N LEU A 122 -9.38 10.01 7.46
CA LEU A 122 -9.66 11.45 7.39
C LEU A 122 -11.16 11.73 7.39
N ARG A 123 -11.95 10.95 6.64
CA ARG A 123 -13.41 11.10 6.64
C ARG A 123 -14.03 10.89 8.03
N ALA A 124 -13.56 9.89 8.76
CA ALA A 124 -14.04 9.61 10.11
C ALA A 124 -13.72 10.75 11.07
N ILE A 125 -12.49 11.30 10.99
CA ILE A 125 -12.08 12.47 11.80
C ILE A 125 -12.98 13.68 11.51
N VAL A 126 -13.18 13.99 10.23
CA VAL A 126 -14.00 15.14 9.79
C VAL A 126 -15.46 14.96 10.16
N ALA A 127 -16.03 13.77 9.96
CA ALA A 127 -17.41 13.47 10.35
C ALA A 127 -17.61 13.61 11.86
N ASN A 128 -16.65 13.15 12.67
CA ASN A 128 -16.68 13.29 14.12
C ASN A 128 -16.55 14.75 14.57
N ALA A 129 -15.91 15.61 13.78
CA ALA A 129 -15.86 17.06 14.00
C ALA A 129 -17.15 17.79 13.55
N GLY A 130 -18.10 17.09 12.93
CA GLY A 130 -19.38 17.66 12.49
C GLY A 130 -19.32 18.35 11.12
N GLU A 131 -18.28 18.09 10.33
CA GLU A 131 -18.07 18.72 9.03
C GLU A 131 -18.24 17.75 7.85
N GLU A 132 -18.33 18.31 6.63
CA GLU A 132 -18.63 17.53 5.42
C GLU A 132 -17.39 16.81 4.87
N PRO A 133 -17.26 15.48 5.03
CA PRO A 133 -16.01 14.77 4.76
C PRO A 133 -15.56 14.81 3.30
N SER A 134 -16.52 14.84 2.37
CA SER A 134 -16.23 14.78 0.93
C SER A 134 -15.51 16.04 0.44
N VAL A 135 -15.88 17.20 0.96
CA VAL A 135 -15.29 18.51 0.60
C VAL A 135 -13.87 18.60 1.11
N ILE A 136 -13.66 18.24 2.37
CA ILE A 136 -12.34 18.34 3.02
C ILE A 136 -11.35 17.36 2.38
N VAL A 137 -11.75 16.11 2.14
CA VAL A 137 -10.90 15.12 1.46
C VAL A 137 -10.50 15.60 0.06
N ALA A 138 -11.43 16.18 -0.70
CA ALA A 138 -11.13 16.70 -2.03
C ALA A 138 -10.12 17.85 -1.99
N ASN A 139 -10.24 18.76 -1.01
CA ASN A 139 -9.30 19.85 -0.81
C ASN A 139 -7.91 19.34 -0.40
N VAL A 140 -7.82 18.46 0.60
CA VAL A 140 -6.53 17.88 1.05
C VAL A 140 -5.82 17.15 -0.10
N LYS A 141 -6.57 16.42 -0.94
CA LYS A 141 -6.03 15.74 -2.13
C LYS A 141 -5.45 16.68 -3.19
N ALA A 142 -5.93 17.92 -3.26
CA ALA A 142 -5.42 18.92 -4.20
C ALA A 142 -4.13 19.58 -3.72
N GLY A 143 -3.79 19.44 -2.43
CA GLY A 143 -2.52 19.88 -1.88
C GLY A 143 -1.41 18.85 -2.04
N GLU A 144 -0.21 19.23 -1.62
CA GLU A 144 1.00 18.40 -1.69
C GLU A 144 1.72 18.33 -0.34
N GLY A 145 2.54 17.29 -0.16
CA GLY A 145 3.43 17.17 0.99
C GLY A 145 2.70 17.11 2.33
N SER A 146 3.03 18.05 3.22
CA SER A 146 2.50 18.17 4.59
C SER A 146 1.15 18.90 4.68
N TYR A 147 0.55 19.29 3.55
CA TYR A 147 -0.76 19.96 3.54
C TYR A 147 -1.87 19.04 4.07
N GLY A 148 -2.69 19.54 4.98
CA GLY A 148 -3.79 18.80 5.56
C GLY A 148 -4.83 19.70 6.21
N TYR A 149 -5.66 19.06 7.05
CA TYR A 149 -6.81 19.68 7.68
C TYR A 149 -6.78 19.50 9.19
N ASN A 150 -6.91 20.59 9.94
CA ASN A 150 -7.03 20.58 11.39
C ASN A 150 -8.50 20.55 11.81
N ALA A 151 -8.98 19.36 12.16
CA ALA A 151 -10.37 19.14 12.58
C ALA A 151 -10.73 19.76 13.94
N ALA A 152 -9.76 20.25 14.72
CA ALA A 152 -10.06 20.95 15.97
C ALA A 152 -10.33 22.45 15.75
N THR A 153 -9.73 23.06 14.71
CA THR A 153 -9.82 24.51 14.46
C THR A 153 -10.57 24.90 13.19
N GLY A 154 -10.75 23.99 12.23
CA GLY A 154 -11.37 24.30 10.95
C GLY A 154 -10.40 24.69 9.84
N GLU A 155 -9.08 24.67 10.09
CA GLU A 155 -8.09 25.30 9.23
C GLU A 155 -7.31 24.30 8.37
N PHE A 156 -6.99 24.72 7.14
CA PHE A 156 -6.10 23.99 6.24
C PHE A 156 -4.69 24.57 6.30
N GLY A 157 -3.67 23.70 6.19
CA GLY A 157 -2.29 24.15 6.14
C GLY A 157 -1.29 23.03 6.39
N ASP A 158 -0.06 23.41 6.75
CA ASP A 158 1.01 22.45 7.01
C ASP A 158 0.81 21.76 8.37
N MET A 159 0.51 20.46 8.34
CA MET A 159 0.26 19.63 9.52
C MET A 159 1.45 19.55 10.47
N ILE A 160 2.68 19.62 9.95
CA ILE A 160 3.91 19.61 10.74
C ILE A 160 4.04 20.94 11.49
N ALA A 161 3.80 22.07 10.80
CA ALA A 161 3.83 23.39 11.42
C ALA A 161 2.74 23.55 12.49
N MET A 162 1.57 22.95 12.27
CA MET A 162 0.47 22.87 13.24
C MET A 162 0.74 21.91 14.41
N GLY A 163 1.80 21.11 14.35
CA GLY A 163 2.15 20.14 15.39
C GLY A 163 1.28 18.88 15.42
N ILE A 164 0.49 18.63 14.36
CA ILE A 164 -0.38 17.46 14.23
C ILE A 164 0.37 16.38 13.45
N LEU A 165 1.02 15.48 14.20
CA LEU A 165 1.96 14.50 13.66
C LEU A 165 1.65 13.10 14.17
N ASP A 166 1.58 12.14 13.25
CA ASP A 166 1.49 10.73 13.59
C ASP A 166 2.84 10.03 13.50
N PRO A 167 3.19 9.15 14.45
CA PRO A 167 4.35 8.30 14.31
C PRO A 167 4.23 7.39 13.09
N THR A 168 5.21 7.42 12.19
CA THR A 168 5.22 6.64 10.94
C THR A 168 5.03 5.13 11.17
N LYS A 169 5.50 4.61 12.31
CA LYS A 169 5.31 3.22 12.71
C LYS A 169 3.82 2.89 12.87
N VAL A 170 3.04 3.79 13.48
CA VAL A 170 1.61 3.59 13.75
C VAL A 170 0.84 3.57 12.44
N THR A 171 1.03 4.57 11.58
CA THR A 171 0.35 4.66 10.28
C THR A 171 0.64 3.43 9.40
N ARG A 172 1.91 2.99 9.35
CA ARG A 172 2.29 1.80 8.60
C ARG A 172 1.66 0.53 9.18
N SER A 173 1.78 0.32 10.49
CA SER A 173 1.25 -0.89 11.14
C SER A 173 -0.26 -0.98 11.03
N ALA A 174 -0.98 0.14 11.21
CA ALA A 174 -2.43 0.20 11.04
C ALA A 174 -2.86 -0.22 9.64
N LEU A 175 -2.22 0.33 8.60
CA LEU A 175 -2.50 -0.02 7.21
C LEU A 175 -2.21 -1.50 6.92
N GLN A 176 -1.08 -2.03 7.41
CA GLN A 176 -0.70 -3.43 7.20
C GLN A 176 -1.70 -4.40 7.87
N HIS A 177 -2.13 -4.11 9.09
CA HIS A 177 -3.11 -4.94 9.79
C HIS A 177 -4.49 -4.88 9.12
N ALA A 178 -4.95 -3.69 8.73
CA ALA A 178 -6.21 -3.52 8.00
C ALA A 178 -6.20 -4.30 6.67
N ALA A 179 -5.13 -4.16 5.88
CA ALA A 179 -4.98 -4.88 4.62
C ALA A 179 -4.92 -6.41 4.82
N SER A 180 -4.30 -6.88 5.91
CA SER A 180 -4.22 -8.31 6.22
C SER A 180 -5.59 -8.92 6.52
N VAL A 181 -6.40 -8.25 7.35
CA VAL A 181 -7.75 -8.73 7.70
C VAL A 181 -8.68 -8.63 6.50
N ALA A 182 -8.63 -7.53 5.75
CA ALA A 182 -9.42 -7.35 4.54
C ALA A 182 -9.06 -8.41 3.48
N GLY A 183 -7.78 -8.73 3.31
CA GLY A 183 -7.33 -9.76 2.39
C GLY A 183 -7.90 -11.14 2.73
N LEU A 184 -7.92 -11.51 4.01
CA LEU A 184 -8.55 -12.76 4.45
C LEU A 184 -10.07 -12.75 4.18
N ALA A 185 -10.75 -11.66 4.53
CA ALA A 185 -12.19 -11.53 4.39
C ALA A 185 -12.65 -11.60 2.93
N ILE A 186 -11.96 -10.93 2.00
CA ILE A 186 -12.32 -10.89 0.58
C ILE A 186 -12.18 -12.27 -0.09
N THR A 187 -11.25 -13.10 0.38
CA THR A 187 -11.06 -14.47 -0.14
C THR A 187 -11.93 -15.52 0.55
N THR A 188 -12.76 -15.12 1.52
CA THR A 188 -13.59 -16.05 2.29
C THR A 188 -14.88 -16.33 1.54
N GLU A 189 -14.99 -17.52 0.95
CA GLU A 189 -16.19 -17.96 0.23
C GLU A 189 -17.25 -18.58 1.15
N VAL A 190 -16.82 -19.25 2.22
CA VAL A 190 -17.70 -20.00 3.13
C VAL A 190 -17.27 -19.79 4.58
N VAL A 191 -18.25 -19.50 5.44
CA VAL A 191 -18.09 -19.46 6.90
C VAL A 191 -18.99 -20.53 7.51
N VAL A 192 -18.42 -21.41 8.32
CA VAL A 192 -19.15 -22.39 9.13
C VAL A 192 -19.24 -21.85 10.55
N ALA A 193 -20.47 -21.63 11.04
CA ALA A 193 -20.74 -21.10 12.37
C ALA A 193 -21.54 -22.10 13.21
N GLU A 194 -21.37 -22.04 14.53
CA GLU A 194 -22.25 -22.73 15.46
C GLU A 194 -23.67 -22.14 15.42
N VAL A 195 -24.68 -23.00 15.62
CA VAL A 195 -26.07 -22.55 15.71
C VAL A 195 -26.21 -21.62 16.92
N PRO A 196 -26.86 -20.44 16.78
CA PRO A 196 -27.08 -19.54 17.91
C PRO A 196 -27.79 -20.27 19.04
N LYS A 197 -27.16 -20.30 20.21
CA LYS A 197 -27.82 -20.82 21.41
C LYS A 197 -28.96 -19.87 21.77
N LYS A 198 -30.15 -20.43 22.04
CA LYS A 198 -31.22 -19.63 22.63
C LYS A 198 -30.76 -19.19 24.01
N GLU A 199 -30.64 -17.88 24.21
CA GLU A 199 -30.52 -17.34 25.56
C GLU A 199 -31.85 -17.59 26.26
N GLU A 200 -31.87 -18.61 27.12
CA GLU A 200 -32.97 -18.77 28.06
C GLU A 200 -32.89 -17.60 29.04
N PRO A 201 -33.99 -16.85 29.26
CA PRO A 201 -33.99 -15.74 30.19
C PRO A 201 -33.51 -16.26 31.54
N ALA A 202 -32.45 -15.65 32.07
CA ALA A 202 -31.95 -15.95 33.40
C ALA A 202 -33.09 -15.68 34.40
N MET A 203 -33.78 -16.76 34.79
CA MET A 203 -34.84 -16.70 35.77
C MET A 203 -34.24 -16.12 37.06
N PRO A 204 -34.81 -15.03 37.62
CA PRO A 204 -34.39 -14.52 38.91
C PRO A 204 -34.50 -15.64 39.92
N GLY A 205 -33.42 -15.90 40.66
CA GLY A 205 -33.33 -17.00 41.61
C GLY A 205 -34.57 -17.10 42.49
N ALA A 206 -35.36 -18.14 42.27
CA ALA A 206 -36.36 -18.62 43.21
C ALA A 206 -35.94 -20.04 43.56
N GLY A 207 -35.51 -20.22 44.80
CA GLY A 207 -35.11 -21.52 45.31
C GLY A 207 -36.22 -22.56 45.17
N GLY A 208 -35.79 -23.82 45.14
CA GLY A 208 -36.64 -24.94 45.46
C GLY A 208 -36.91 -25.89 44.30
N MET A 209 -36.57 -27.15 44.56
CA MET A 209 -37.21 -28.35 44.03
C MET A 209 -36.77 -28.84 42.64
N GLY A 210 -35.81 -29.77 42.69
CA GLY A 210 -36.07 -31.17 42.31
C GLY A 210 -36.29 -31.50 40.83
N GLY A 211 -35.53 -32.48 40.33
CA GLY A 211 -36.00 -33.35 39.26
C GLY A 211 -35.06 -33.50 38.08
N MET A 212 -34.20 -34.51 38.18
CA MET A 212 -34.10 -35.61 37.22
C MET A 212 -33.88 -35.29 35.73
N GLY A 213 -32.65 -35.56 35.27
CA GLY A 213 -32.41 -36.52 34.19
C GLY A 213 -32.63 -36.07 32.75
N GLY A 214 -31.53 -35.96 32.01
CA GLY A 214 -31.51 -35.94 30.55
C GLY A 214 -30.08 -36.00 30.02
N MET A 215 -29.59 -37.21 29.77
CA MET A 215 -28.38 -37.46 28.97
C MET A 215 -28.74 -37.30 27.50
N ASP A 216 -28.10 -36.37 26.80
CA ASP A 216 -28.12 -36.31 25.34
C ASP A 216 -26.70 -36.59 24.80
N PHE A 217 -26.67 -37.51 23.83
CA PHE A 217 -25.52 -37.89 23.00
C PHE A 217 -25.21 -36.81 21.96
#